data_AF-A0A3D1IB88-F1
#
_entry.id   AF-A0A3D1IB88-F1
#
_cell.length_a   1.000
_cell.length_b   1.000
_cell.length_c   1.000
_cell.angle_alpha   90.00
_cell.angle_beta   90.00
_cell.angle_gamma   90.00
#
_symmetry.space_group_name_H-M   'P 1'
#
loop_
_entity.id
_entity.type
_entity.pdbx_description
1 polymer ?
#
loop_
_entity_poly.entity_id
_entity_poly.type
_entity_poly.pdbx_seq_one_letter_code
_entity_poly.pdbx_strand_id
1 'polypeptide(L)'
;MGETPDLNALKREGHELLAGVRGGLPEALERVRRTGREPGRNFGLLDALKAIAREHGFDSWQRLRQHAAYLRTPEAAAERGALKAAFEGEPKPADLPQTLAMHCVLGNLQALRLAIAADRRLADRPCGALGLKPLVYVCFSKWLDNETARECASLLLQNGADPNASRPWEWNPATRLSVLYAAVGPRNDPELARMLLDAGADPNDNESLYHSAEHRDHACLRLLLDRGARVEGTNAVCRMLDYDDPVGLDLLLAKVRNLREDPSFPVHHAIGNGRSGAIVRRLLEAGADPEAVRPTDGLSPLRLAVRLGNEEAASALEQAGADPSAVTALDRWIGAISRGDVESAQAMAREDPSLVRQLGATEWRMLPDAAFRGDAAAVRGFAGMGWPLDA
;
A
#
# COMPACT_ATOMS: atom_id res chain seq x y z
N MET A 1 -0.53 -11.11 -15.00
CA MET A 1 -1.85 -10.55 -15.37
C MET A 1 -2.29 -11.12 -16.72
N GLY A 2 -3.42 -11.82 -16.77
CA GLY A 2 -4.04 -12.30 -18.01
C GLY A 2 -3.24 -13.31 -18.83
N GLU A 3 -2.56 -14.26 -18.20
CA GLU A 3 -2.05 -15.41 -18.94
C GLU A 3 -3.23 -16.25 -19.42
N THR A 4 -3.22 -16.60 -20.70
CA THR A 4 -4.21 -17.50 -21.28
C THR A 4 -4.14 -18.82 -20.52
N PRO A 5 -5.22 -19.25 -19.84
CA PRO A 5 -5.19 -20.49 -19.07
C PRO A 5 -4.78 -21.66 -19.97
N ASP A 6 -3.75 -22.42 -19.59
CA ASP A 6 -3.42 -23.65 -20.28
C ASP A 6 -4.50 -24.70 -19.95
N LEU A 7 -5.51 -24.78 -20.82
CA LEU A 7 -6.61 -25.73 -20.69
C LEU A 7 -6.14 -27.19 -20.61
N ASN A 8 -4.97 -27.52 -21.16
CA ASN A 8 -4.41 -28.88 -21.05
C ASN A 8 -3.84 -29.11 -19.65
N ALA A 9 -3.11 -28.13 -19.09
CA ALA A 9 -2.65 -28.19 -17.71
C ALA A 9 -3.82 -28.27 -16.72
N LEU A 10 -4.82 -27.40 -16.85
CA LEU A 10 -6.01 -27.41 -16.00
C LEU A 10 -6.83 -28.70 -16.12
N LYS A 11 -6.84 -29.33 -17.30
CA LYS A 11 -7.47 -30.64 -17.46
C LYS A 11 -6.69 -31.74 -16.73
N ARG A 12 -5.35 -31.72 -16.79
CA ARG A 12 -4.50 -32.65 -16.02
C ARG A 12 -4.72 -32.46 -14.52
N GLU A 13 -4.75 -31.21 -14.06
CA GLU A 13 -5.06 -30.87 -12.68
C GLU A 13 -6.44 -31.36 -12.24
N GLY A 14 -7.45 -31.25 -13.11
CA GLY A 14 -8.78 -31.84 -12.85
C GLY A 14 -8.76 -33.36 -12.69
N HIS A 15 -7.90 -34.07 -13.44
CA HIS A 15 -7.70 -35.51 -13.26
C HIS A 15 -6.97 -35.84 -11.94
N GLU A 16 -5.97 -35.05 -11.56
CA GLU A 16 -5.25 -35.18 -10.29
C GLU A 16 -6.16 -34.91 -9.10
N LEU A 17 -6.98 -33.86 -9.16
CA LEU A 17 -7.98 -33.54 -8.13
C LEU A 17 -8.98 -34.69 -7.96
N LEU A 18 -9.47 -35.25 -9.07
CA LEU A 18 -10.36 -36.42 -9.03
C LEU A 18 -9.67 -37.64 -8.38
N ALA A 19 -8.42 -37.90 -8.73
CA ALA A 19 -7.65 -39.00 -8.15
C ALA A 19 -7.44 -38.79 -6.64
N GLY A 20 -7.11 -37.56 -6.21
CA GLY A 20 -6.95 -37.20 -4.80
C GLY A 20 -8.24 -37.34 -3.99
N VAL A 21 -9.39 -36.91 -4.53
CA VAL A 21 -10.70 -37.11 -3.88
C VAL A 21 -11.03 -38.59 -3.75
N ARG A 22 -10.79 -39.40 -4.80
CA ARG A 22 -11.02 -40.85 -4.75
C ARG A 22 -10.07 -41.58 -3.80
N GLY A 23 -8.84 -41.09 -3.67
CA GLY A 23 -7.84 -41.57 -2.71
C GLY A 23 -8.05 -41.08 -1.29
N GLY A 24 -9.04 -40.20 -1.04
CA GLY A 24 -9.32 -39.66 0.29
C GLY A 24 -8.27 -38.67 0.80
N LEU A 25 -7.51 -38.02 -0.08
CA LEU A 25 -6.48 -37.06 0.32
C LEU A 25 -7.12 -35.82 0.98
N PRO A 26 -6.75 -35.45 2.23
CA PRO A 26 -7.38 -34.34 2.95
C PRO A 26 -7.37 -33.02 2.20
N GLU A 27 -6.26 -32.67 1.54
CA GLU A 27 -6.10 -31.43 0.78
C GLU A 27 -7.05 -31.36 -0.43
N ALA A 28 -7.21 -32.48 -1.15
CA ALA A 28 -8.09 -32.56 -2.31
C ALA A 28 -9.57 -32.46 -1.91
N LEU A 29 -9.96 -33.10 -0.80
CA LEU A 29 -11.30 -33.02 -0.24
C LEU A 29 -11.63 -31.58 0.18
N GLU A 30 -10.70 -30.91 0.86
CA GLU A 30 -10.88 -29.55 1.32
C GLU A 30 -10.96 -28.55 0.16
N ARG A 31 -10.09 -28.70 -0.85
CA ARG A 31 -10.13 -27.90 -2.08
C ARG A 31 -11.51 -27.95 -2.76
N VAL A 32 -12.11 -29.15 -2.86
CA VAL A 32 -13.46 -29.31 -3.43
C VAL A 32 -14.54 -28.68 -2.55
N ARG A 33 -14.48 -28.84 -1.23
CA ARG A 33 -15.46 -28.24 -0.30
C ARG A 33 -15.51 -26.73 -0.40
N ARG A 34 -14.35 -26.06 -0.58
CA ARG A 34 -14.28 -24.60 -0.81
C ARG A 34 -15.07 -24.13 -2.03
N THR A 35 -15.34 -25.02 -2.98
CA THR A 35 -16.17 -24.71 -4.16
C THR A 35 -17.67 -24.97 -3.93
N GLY A 36 -18.08 -25.37 -2.72
CA GLY A 36 -19.47 -25.63 -2.34
C GLY A 36 -20.02 -26.97 -2.85
N ARG A 37 -19.15 -27.96 -3.10
CA ARG A 37 -19.54 -29.33 -3.50
C ARG A 37 -19.05 -30.31 -2.45
N GLU A 38 -19.93 -31.21 -1.99
CA GLU A 38 -19.53 -32.30 -1.10
C GLU A 38 -18.74 -33.36 -1.89
N PRO A 39 -17.49 -33.66 -1.48
CA PRO A 39 -16.74 -34.77 -2.05
C PRO A 39 -17.34 -36.10 -1.57
N GLY A 40 -17.57 -37.04 -2.49
CA GLY A 40 -18.17 -38.32 -2.16
C GLY A 40 -18.04 -39.34 -3.27
N ARG A 41 -18.64 -40.53 -3.09
CA ARG A 41 -18.55 -41.65 -4.06
C ARG A 41 -18.97 -41.30 -5.48
N ASN A 42 -19.87 -40.32 -5.65
CA ASN A 42 -20.37 -39.88 -6.95
C ASN A 42 -19.57 -38.72 -7.55
N PHE A 43 -18.43 -38.33 -6.97
CA PHE A 43 -17.58 -37.26 -7.49
C PHE A 43 -16.90 -37.70 -8.79
N GLY A 44 -17.24 -37.02 -9.89
CA GLY A 44 -16.76 -37.32 -11.23
C GLY A 44 -15.80 -36.27 -11.79
N LEU A 45 -15.22 -36.54 -12.97
CA LEU A 45 -14.32 -35.60 -13.66
C LEU A 45 -15.00 -34.26 -13.96
N LEU A 46 -16.29 -34.27 -14.28
CA LEU A 46 -17.04 -33.03 -14.53
C LEU A 46 -17.14 -32.16 -13.26
N ASP A 47 -17.30 -32.79 -12.09
CA ASP A 47 -17.31 -32.07 -10.81
C ASP A 47 -15.92 -31.48 -10.52
N ALA A 48 -14.85 -32.24 -10.78
CA ALA A 48 -13.48 -31.75 -10.64
C ALA A 48 -13.18 -30.57 -11.57
N LEU A 49 -13.51 -30.67 -12.87
CA LEU A 49 -13.32 -29.57 -13.82
C LEU A 49 -14.19 -28.34 -13.49
N LYS A 50 -15.36 -28.54 -12.88
CA LYS A 50 -16.20 -27.44 -12.39
C LYS A 50 -15.59 -26.78 -11.15
N ALA A 51 -14.97 -27.55 -10.25
CA ALA A 51 -14.23 -27.02 -9.10
C ALA A 51 -13.05 -26.15 -9.58
N ILE A 52 -12.23 -26.66 -10.51
CA ILE A 52 -11.15 -25.89 -11.15
C ILE A 52 -11.72 -24.62 -11.81
N ALA A 53 -12.80 -24.73 -12.59
CA ALA A 53 -13.41 -23.55 -13.21
C ALA A 53 -13.82 -22.47 -12.18
N ARG A 54 -14.38 -22.88 -11.04
CA ARG A 54 -14.78 -21.97 -9.95
C ARG A 54 -13.60 -21.29 -9.28
N GLU A 55 -12.48 -21.98 -9.12
CA GLU A 55 -11.24 -21.39 -8.61
C GLU A 55 -10.70 -20.31 -9.55
N HIS A 56 -10.95 -20.45 -10.85
CA HIS A 56 -10.69 -19.42 -11.86
C HIS A 56 -11.83 -18.39 -12.00
N GLY A 57 -12.87 -18.44 -11.17
CA GLY A 57 -13.99 -17.49 -11.17
C GLY A 57 -15.09 -17.77 -12.20
N PHE A 58 -15.16 -18.99 -12.76
CA PHE A 58 -16.16 -19.40 -13.74
C PHE A 58 -17.11 -20.47 -13.20
N ASP A 59 -18.42 -20.28 -13.44
CA ASP A 59 -19.46 -21.24 -12.97
C ASP A 59 -19.40 -22.62 -13.65
N SER A 60 -18.68 -22.74 -14.77
CA SER A 60 -18.56 -23.98 -15.54
C SER A 60 -17.26 -24.04 -16.36
N TRP A 61 -16.81 -25.27 -16.63
CA TRP A 61 -15.67 -25.54 -17.50
C TRP A 61 -15.87 -25.01 -18.93
N GLN A 62 -17.09 -25.04 -19.47
CA GLN A 62 -17.38 -24.50 -20.80
C GLN A 62 -17.12 -22.99 -20.87
N ARG A 63 -17.52 -22.24 -19.83
CA ARG A 63 -17.26 -20.79 -19.76
C ARG A 63 -15.77 -20.47 -19.67
N LEU A 64 -15.03 -21.21 -18.84
CA LEU A 64 -13.58 -21.08 -18.76
C LEU A 64 -12.91 -21.34 -20.13
N ARG A 65 -13.35 -22.38 -20.86
CA ARG A 65 -12.86 -22.67 -22.22
C ARG A 65 -13.18 -21.56 -23.22
N GLN A 66 -14.40 -21.03 -23.20
CA GLN A 66 -14.81 -19.93 -24.05
C GLN A 66 -13.97 -18.68 -23.77
N HIS A 67 -13.72 -18.37 -22.50
CA HIS A 67 -12.85 -17.28 -22.11
C HIS A 67 -11.40 -17.49 -22.58
N ALA A 68 -10.83 -18.68 -22.37
CA ALA A 68 -9.48 -19.00 -22.84
C ALA A 68 -9.35 -19.00 -24.38
N ALA A 69 -10.44 -19.21 -25.11
CA ALA A 69 -10.47 -19.02 -26.56
C ALA A 69 -10.52 -17.52 -26.93
N TYR A 70 -11.36 -16.74 -26.24
CA TYR A 70 -11.44 -15.28 -26.40
C TYR A 70 -10.08 -14.62 -26.20
N LEU A 71 -9.33 -14.99 -25.15
CA LEU A 71 -8.01 -14.41 -24.86
C LEU A 71 -6.96 -14.59 -25.97
N ARG A 72 -7.19 -15.47 -26.94
CA ARG A 72 -6.29 -15.70 -28.10
C ARG A 72 -6.66 -14.85 -29.32
N THR A 73 -7.75 -14.08 -29.24
CA THR A 73 -8.22 -13.26 -30.35
C THR A 73 -7.47 -11.92 -30.41
N PRO A 74 -7.34 -11.30 -31.60
CA PRO A 74 -6.83 -9.93 -31.73
C PRO A 74 -7.67 -8.92 -30.95
N GLU A 75 -8.98 -9.13 -30.87
CA GLU A 75 -9.90 -8.30 -30.10
C GLU A 75 -9.54 -8.28 -28.60
N ALA A 76 -9.25 -9.44 -28.01
CA ALA A 76 -8.80 -9.51 -26.62
C ALA A 76 -7.43 -8.85 -26.38
N ALA A 77 -6.54 -8.88 -27.39
CA ALA A 77 -5.27 -8.16 -27.31
C ALA A 77 -5.48 -6.63 -27.32
N ALA A 78 -6.35 -6.14 -28.20
CA ALA A 78 -6.74 -4.73 -28.25
C ALA A 78 -7.44 -4.29 -26.96
N GLU A 79 -8.39 -5.09 -26.46
CA GLU A 79 -9.08 -4.85 -25.20
C GLU A 79 -8.08 -4.78 -24.04
N ARG A 80 -7.12 -5.71 -23.95
CA ARG A 80 -6.09 -5.73 -22.91
C ARG A 80 -5.25 -4.44 -22.92
N GLY A 81 -4.86 -3.97 -24.11
CA GLY A 81 -4.13 -2.71 -24.25
C GLY A 81 -4.96 -1.52 -23.78
N ALA A 82 -6.22 -1.43 -24.21
CA ALA A 82 -7.13 -0.35 -23.80
C ALA A 82 -7.43 -0.36 -22.29
N LEU A 83 -7.63 -1.53 -21.68
CA LEU A 83 -7.88 -1.66 -20.25
C LEU A 83 -6.67 -1.21 -19.41
N LYS A 84 -5.45 -1.52 -19.86
CA LYS A 84 -4.22 -1.02 -19.21
C LYS A 84 -4.09 0.49 -19.35
N ALA A 85 -4.30 1.02 -20.56
CA ALA A 85 -4.32 2.45 -20.83
C ALA A 85 -5.33 3.19 -19.91
N ALA A 86 -6.50 2.60 -19.69
CA ALA A 86 -7.51 3.15 -18.77
C ALA A 86 -7.03 3.21 -17.31
N PHE A 87 -6.28 2.21 -16.83
CA PHE A 87 -5.73 2.20 -15.46
C PHE A 87 -4.53 3.13 -15.31
N GLU A 88 -3.73 3.27 -16.35
CA GLU A 88 -2.54 4.12 -16.36
C GLU A 88 -2.90 5.60 -16.58
N GLY A 89 -4.02 5.88 -17.24
CA GLY A 89 -4.48 7.23 -17.60
C GLY A 89 -4.00 7.67 -18.97
N GLU A 90 -3.59 6.72 -19.80
CA GLU A 90 -3.12 6.95 -21.16
C GLU A 90 -4.28 7.36 -22.09
N PRO A 91 -4.00 8.03 -23.22
CA PRO A 91 -5.02 8.43 -24.19
C PRO A 91 -5.90 7.27 -24.66
N LYS A 92 -7.19 7.54 -24.85
CA LYS A 92 -8.17 6.55 -25.35
C LYS A 92 -7.82 6.17 -26.81
N PRO A 93 -7.66 4.88 -27.14
CA PRO A 93 -7.60 4.42 -28.53
C PRO A 93 -8.86 4.81 -29.31
N ALA A 94 -8.73 5.01 -30.62
CA ALA A 94 -9.85 5.37 -31.49
C ALA A 94 -10.91 4.26 -31.60
N ASP A 95 -10.46 3.01 -31.75
CA ASP A 95 -11.32 1.84 -31.88
C ASP A 95 -11.29 1.02 -30.59
N LEU A 96 -12.45 0.93 -29.93
CA LEU A 96 -12.60 0.24 -28.65
C LEU A 96 -13.59 -0.93 -28.76
N PRO A 97 -13.21 -2.13 -28.26
CA PRO A 97 -14.11 -3.28 -28.18
C PRO A 97 -15.38 -2.95 -27.39
N GLN A 98 -16.51 -3.57 -27.77
CA GLN A 98 -17.82 -3.37 -27.11
C GLN A 98 -18.09 -4.49 -26.09
N THR A 99 -17.14 -4.67 -25.17
CA THR A 99 -17.21 -5.70 -24.13
C THR A 99 -17.72 -5.11 -22.81
N LEU A 100 -18.13 -5.99 -21.88
CA LEU A 100 -18.53 -5.57 -20.53
C LEU A 100 -17.41 -4.83 -19.79
N ALA A 101 -16.16 -5.30 -19.89
CA ALA A 101 -15.03 -4.63 -19.23
C ALA A 101 -14.76 -3.25 -19.83
N MET A 102 -14.90 -3.09 -21.15
CA MET A 102 -14.80 -1.79 -21.80
C MET A 102 -15.93 -0.85 -21.37
N HIS A 103 -17.17 -1.33 -21.27
CA HIS A 103 -18.27 -0.54 -20.72
C HIS A 103 -18.01 -0.10 -19.28
N CYS A 104 -17.33 -0.91 -18.46
CA CYS A 104 -16.95 -0.53 -17.10
C CYS A 104 -15.91 0.61 -17.09
N VAL A 105 -14.80 0.49 -17.83
CA VAL A 105 -13.75 1.53 -17.83
C VAL A 105 -14.15 2.81 -18.56
N LEU A 106 -15.15 2.75 -19.44
CA LEU A 106 -15.74 3.91 -20.14
C LEU A 106 -16.96 4.50 -19.43
N GLY A 107 -17.47 3.84 -18.39
CA GLY A 107 -18.61 4.36 -17.61
C GLY A 107 -19.90 4.36 -18.42
N ASN A 108 -20.06 3.40 -19.35
CA ASN A 108 -21.26 3.28 -20.15
C ASN A 108 -22.38 2.67 -19.30
N LEU A 109 -22.97 3.49 -18.42
CA LEU A 109 -23.97 3.08 -17.45
C LEU A 109 -25.17 2.37 -18.10
N GLN A 110 -25.61 2.85 -19.27
CA GLN A 110 -26.74 2.25 -19.97
C GLN A 110 -26.43 0.83 -20.46
N ALA A 111 -25.24 0.61 -21.03
CA ALA A 111 -24.82 -0.72 -21.45
C ALA A 111 -24.67 -1.67 -20.24
N LEU A 112 -24.13 -1.16 -19.11
CA LEU A 112 -24.05 -1.93 -17.86
C LEU A 112 -25.45 -2.32 -17.35
N ARG A 113 -26.41 -1.39 -17.34
CA ARG A 113 -27.80 -1.66 -16.93
C ARG A 113 -28.43 -2.76 -17.77
N LEU A 114 -28.29 -2.67 -19.09
CA LEU A 114 -28.83 -3.68 -20.01
C LEU A 114 -28.19 -5.05 -19.80
N ALA A 115 -26.86 -5.10 -19.66
CA ALA A 115 -26.14 -6.34 -19.43
C ALA A 115 -26.54 -7.01 -18.10
N ILE A 116 -26.60 -6.24 -17.01
CA ILE A 116 -26.95 -6.75 -15.67
C ILE A 116 -28.42 -7.16 -15.60
N ALA A 117 -29.33 -6.45 -16.27
CA ALA A 117 -30.72 -6.87 -16.40
C ALA A 117 -30.86 -8.21 -17.14
N ALA A 118 -30.01 -8.49 -18.14
CA ALA A 118 -30.02 -9.75 -18.86
C ALA A 118 -29.41 -10.92 -18.07
N ASP A 119 -28.32 -10.68 -17.32
CA ASP A 119 -27.70 -11.67 -16.42
C ASP A 119 -27.10 -10.95 -15.20
N ARG A 120 -27.83 -10.94 -14.07
CA ARG A 120 -27.39 -10.27 -12.82
C ARG A 120 -26.01 -10.72 -12.35
N ARG A 121 -25.61 -11.95 -12.66
CA ARG A 121 -24.28 -12.49 -12.28
C ARG A 121 -23.14 -11.71 -12.93
N LEU A 122 -23.40 -10.98 -14.01
CA LEU A 122 -22.43 -10.11 -14.67
C LEU A 122 -21.98 -8.94 -13.79
N ALA A 123 -22.65 -8.64 -12.68
CA ALA A 123 -22.20 -7.59 -11.75
C ALA A 123 -20.92 -7.98 -10.97
N ASP A 124 -20.71 -9.28 -10.72
CA ASP A 124 -19.56 -9.77 -9.91
C ASP A 124 -18.65 -10.76 -10.67
N ARG A 125 -19.13 -11.37 -11.76
CA ARG A 125 -18.37 -12.38 -12.49
C ARG A 125 -17.17 -11.76 -13.22
N PRO A 126 -15.96 -12.35 -13.12
CA PRO A 126 -14.81 -11.95 -13.91
C PRO A 126 -15.11 -11.86 -15.41
N CYS A 127 -14.63 -10.78 -16.05
CA CYS A 127 -14.88 -10.50 -17.46
C CYS A 127 -13.67 -9.81 -18.13
N GLY A 128 -13.73 -9.66 -19.45
CA GLY A 128 -12.71 -8.96 -20.26
C GLY A 128 -11.34 -9.63 -20.27
N ALA A 129 -10.41 -9.08 -21.05
CA ALA A 129 -9.10 -9.67 -21.31
C ALA A 129 -8.16 -9.68 -20.10
N LEU A 130 -8.47 -8.94 -19.03
CA LEU A 130 -7.74 -9.00 -17.76
C LEU A 130 -8.38 -9.98 -16.75
N GLY A 131 -9.59 -10.49 -17.01
CA GLY A 131 -10.27 -11.43 -16.12
C GLY A 131 -10.54 -10.84 -14.73
N LEU A 132 -10.80 -9.53 -14.64
CA LEU A 132 -11.10 -8.86 -13.38
C LEU A 132 -12.61 -8.75 -13.17
N LYS A 133 -13.03 -8.51 -11.92
CA LYS A 133 -14.43 -8.22 -11.62
C LYS A 133 -14.83 -6.84 -12.16
N PRO A 134 -16.08 -6.63 -12.61
CA PRO A 134 -16.57 -5.34 -13.11
C PRO A 134 -16.27 -4.15 -12.22
N LEU A 135 -16.44 -4.30 -10.90
CA LEU A 135 -16.22 -3.21 -9.94
C LEU A 135 -14.75 -2.76 -9.90
N VAL A 136 -13.80 -3.67 -10.17
CA VAL A 136 -12.37 -3.35 -10.29
C VAL A 136 -12.13 -2.43 -11.49
N TYR A 137 -12.75 -2.71 -12.63
CA TYR A 137 -12.61 -1.86 -13.81
C TYR A 137 -13.14 -0.44 -13.57
N VAL A 138 -14.30 -0.31 -12.92
CA VAL A 138 -14.89 0.99 -12.59
C VAL A 138 -13.99 1.78 -11.64
N CYS A 139 -13.56 1.17 -10.52
CA CYS A 139 -12.82 1.89 -9.49
C CYS A 139 -11.40 2.28 -9.93
N PHE A 140 -10.72 1.43 -10.72
CA PHE A 140 -9.35 1.70 -11.17
C PHE A 140 -9.25 2.48 -12.48
N SER A 141 -10.36 2.72 -13.20
CA SER A 141 -10.31 3.49 -14.45
C SER A 141 -10.02 4.96 -14.16
N LYS A 142 -8.93 5.49 -14.73
CA LYS A 142 -8.63 6.93 -14.76
C LYS A 142 -9.33 7.67 -15.90
N TRP A 143 -10.09 6.97 -16.73
CA TRP A 143 -10.92 7.59 -17.78
C TRP A 143 -12.27 8.09 -17.26
N LEU A 144 -12.65 7.73 -16.04
CA LEU A 144 -13.92 8.12 -15.42
C LEU A 144 -13.71 9.25 -14.43
N ASP A 145 -14.54 10.27 -14.53
CA ASP A 145 -14.77 11.19 -13.41
C ASP A 145 -15.40 10.47 -12.21
N ASN A 146 -15.40 11.14 -11.05
CA ASN A 146 -15.90 10.59 -9.81
C ASN A 146 -17.42 10.33 -9.85
N GLU A 147 -18.21 11.17 -10.53
CA GLU A 147 -19.66 10.99 -10.62
C GLU A 147 -20.02 9.71 -11.39
N THR A 148 -19.49 9.55 -12.59
CA THR A 148 -19.71 8.38 -13.44
C THR A 148 -19.21 7.09 -12.78
N ALA A 149 -18.06 7.14 -12.10
CA ALA A 149 -17.53 6.00 -11.36
C ALA A 149 -18.48 5.59 -10.23
N ARG A 150 -19.01 6.55 -9.45
CA ARG A 150 -19.98 6.29 -8.38
C ARG A 150 -21.29 5.72 -8.92
N GLU A 151 -21.83 6.24 -10.01
CA GLU A 151 -23.05 5.69 -10.61
C GLU A 151 -22.89 4.23 -11.05
N CYS A 152 -21.78 3.93 -11.73
CA CYS A 152 -21.47 2.57 -12.18
C CYS A 152 -21.21 1.63 -10.98
N ALA A 153 -20.46 2.08 -9.98
CA ALA A 153 -20.19 1.32 -8.77
C ALA A 153 -21.49 1.03 -7.99
N SER A 154 -22.38 2.02 -7.86
CA SER A 154 -23.68 1.87 -7.21
C SER A 154 -24.53 0.79 -7.89
N LEU A 155 -24.62 0.82 -9.22
CA LEU A 155 -25.33 -0.19 -9.99
C LEU A 155 -24.77 -1.60 -9.75
N LEU A 156 -23.44 -1.75 -9.75
CA LEU A 156 -22.77 -3.04 -9.56
C LEU A 156 -22.99 -3.57 -8.14
N LEU A 157 -22.78 -2.74 -7.11
CA LEU A 157 -22.96 -3.09 -5.71
C LEU A 157 -24.41 -3.52 -5.40
N GLN A 158 -25.41 -2.76 -5.88
CA GLN A 158 -26.83 -3.10 -5.73
C GLN A 158 -27.18 -4.47 -6.35
N ASN A 159 -26.40 -4.92 -7.34
CA ASN A 159 -26.58 -6.20 -8.01
C ASN A 159 -25.70 -7.33 -7.46
N GLY A 160 -24.94 -7.07 -6.40
CA GLY A 160 -24.17 -8.08 -5.67
C GLY A 160 -22.70 -8.15 -6.05
N ALA A 161 -22.14 -7.09 -6.61
CA ALA A 161 -20.68 -6.98 -6.75
C ALA A 161 -20.01 -7.02 -5.38
N ASP A 162 -18.91 -7.77 -5.30
CA ASP A 162 -18.10 -7.91 -4.11
C ASP A 162 -17.34 -6.60 -3.80
N PRO A 163 -17.60 -5.94 -2.66
CA PRO A 163 -16.93 -4.70 -2.29
C PRO A 163 -15.45 -4.90 -1.91
N ASN A 164 -14.99 -6.15 -1.78
CA ASN A 164 -13.59 -6.52 -1.54
C ASN A 164 -12.88 -7.03 -2.81
N ALA A 165 -13.50 -6.84 -3.98
CA ALA A 165 -12.87 -7.16 -5.26
C ALA A 165 -11.51 -6.47 -5.38
N SER A 166 -10.52 -7.16 -5.96
CA SER A 166 -9.15 -6.68 -6.03
C SER A 166 -8.42 -7.12 -7.31
N ARG A 167 -7.39 -6.35 -7.70
CA ARG A 167 -6.43 -6.72 -8.75
C ARG A 167 -5.04 -6.99 -8.16
N PRO A 168 -4.24 -7.90 -8.74
CA PRO A 168 -2.84 -8.03 -8.34
C PRO A 168 -2.10 -6.73 -8.63
N TRP A 169 -1.14 -6.36 -7.78
CA TRP A 169 -0.24 -5.26 -8.09
C TRP A 169 0.78 -5.69 -9.15
N GLU A 170 1.16 -4.77 -10.04
CA GLU A 170 1.99 -5.09 -11.21
C GLU A 170 3.44 -5.45 -10.83
N TRP A 171 3.95 -4.82 -9.76
CA TRP A 171 5.33 -4.96 -9.30
C TRP A 171 5.48 -6.12 -8.31
N ASN A 172 4.43 -6.40 -7.55
CA ASN A 172 4.35 -7.55 -6.66
C ASN A 172 2.97 -8.21 -6.76
N PRO A 173 2.79 -9.23 -7.62
CA PRO A 173 1.51 -9.89 -7.80
C PRO A 173 0.95 -10.60 -6.55
N ALA A 174 1.76 -10.80 -5.52
CA ALA A 174 1.29 -11.32 -4.23
C ALA A 174 0.45 -10.28 -3.47
N THR A 175 0.72 -8.99 -3.66
CA THR A 175 -0.09 -7.90 -3.12
C THR A 175 -1.34 -7.73 -3.97
N ARG A 176 -2.50 -7.59 -3.31
CA ARG A 176 -3.79 -7.35 -3.98
C ARG A 176 -4.30 -5.97 -3.63
N LEU A 177 -4.50 -5.14 -4.64
CA LEU A 177 -5.07 -3.80 -4.51
C LEU A 177 -6.59 -3.91 -4.60
N SER A 178 -7.28 -3.57 -3.51
CA SER A 178 -8.74 -3.60 -3.42
C SER A 178 -9.39 -2.45 -4.21
N VAL A 179 -10.70 -2.55 -4.44
CA VAL A 179 -11.49 -1.41 -4.94
C VAL A 179 -11.57 -0.26 -3.93
N LEU A 180 -11.46 -0.55 -2.63
CA LEU A 180 -11.40 0.49 -1.59
C LEU A 180 -10.10 1.29 -1.70
N TYR A 181 -8.96 0.62 -1.92
CA TYR A 181 -7.67 1.26 -2.17
C TYR A 181 -7.77 2.24 -3.35
N ALA A 182 -8.42 1.84 -4.45
CA ALA A 182 -8.59 2.70 -5.61
C ALA A 182 -9.40 3.96 -5.29
N ALA A 183 -10.43 3.85 -4.44
CA ALA A 183 -11.28 4.95 -4.03
C ALA A 183 -10.54 5.94 -3.10
N VAL A 184 -9.79 5.45 -2.12
CA VAL A 184 -9.17 6.32 -1.08
C VAL A 184 -7.79 6.84 -1.45
N GLY A 185 -7.04 6.13 -2.30
CA GLY A 185 -5.72 6.55 -2.76
C GLY A 185 -5.82 7.28 -4.11
N PRO A 186 -5.61 6.60 -5.25
CA PRO A 186 -5.52 7.26 -6.55
C PRO A 186 -6.67 8.22 -6.90
N ARG A 187 -7.92 7.91 -6.49
CA ARG A 187 -9.08 8.78 -6.73
C ARG A 187 -9.30 9.85 -5.67
N ASN A 188 -8.88 9.56 -4.43
CA ASN A 188 -9.23 10.32 -3.23
C ASN A 188 -10.71 10.78 -3.22
N ASP A 189 -11.64 9.83 -3.36
CA ASP A 189 -13.09 10.04 -3.46
C ASP A 189 -13.81 9.49 -2.21
N PRO A 190 -14.12 10.34 -1.21
CA PRO A 190 -14.77 9.93 0.04
C PRO A 190 -16.18 9.37 -0.15
N GLU A 191 -16.92 9.82 -1.17
CA GLU A 191 -18.25 9.30 -1.48
C GLU A 191 -18.18 7.86 -2.01
N LEU A 192 -17.27 7.59 -2.95
CA LEU A 192 -17.05 6.24 -3.46
C LEU A 192 -16.55 5.31 -2.34
N ALA A 193 -15.59 5.77 -1.53
CA ALA A 193 -15.10 5.01 -0.39
C ALA A 193 -16.22 4.67 0.60
N ARG A 194 -17.12 5.63 0.90
CA ARG A 194 -18.28 5.42 1.76
C ARG A 194 -19.23 4.39 1.19
N MET A 195 -19.53 4.45 -0.10
CA MET A 195 -20.38 3.44 -0.76
C MET A 195 -19.79 2.03 -0.64
N LEU A 196 -18.47 1.88 -0.81
CA LEU A 196 -17.78 0.60 -0.69
C LEU A 196 -17.80 0.08 0.75
N LEU A 197 -17.51 0.95 1.73
CA LEU A 197 -17.53 0.60 3.15
C LEU A 197 -18.96 0.27 3.63
N ASP A 198 -19.97 1.02 3.19
CA ASP A 198 -21.38 0.74 3.49
C ASP A 198 -21.84 -0.62 2.90
N ALA A 199 -21.24 -1.02 1.77
CA ALA A 199 -21.46 -2.32 1.15
C ALA A 199 -20.67 -3.46 1.82
N GLY A 200 -19.74 -3.17 2.74
CA GLY A 200 -18.96 -4.17 3.47
C GLY A 200 -17.52 -4.36 2.98
N ALA A 201 -16.91 -3.37 2.32
CA ALA A 201 -15.47 -3.36 2.09
C ALA A 201 -14.71 -3.37 3.42
N ASP A 202 -13.64 -4.16 3.51
CA ASP A 202 -12.78 -4.24 4.68
C ASP A 202 -11.82 -3.04 4.70
N PRO A 203 -11.90 -2.13 5.70
CA PRO A 203 -10.96 -1.02 5.82
C PRO A 203 -9.54 -1.46 6.22
N ASN A 204 -9.33 -2.74 6.52
CA ASN A 204 -8.06 -3.34 6.92
C ASN A 204 -7.43 -4.19 5.81
N ASP A 205 -7.63 -3.80 4.55
CA ASP A 205 -7.08 -4.46 3.36
C ASP A 205 -5.56 -4.30 3.16
N ASN A 206 -4.86 -3.75 4.16
CA ASN A 206 -3.42 -3.48 4.21
C ASN A 206 -2.90 -2.37 3.29
N GLU A 207 -3.74 -1.76 2.46
CA GLU A 207 -3.31 -0.76 1.47
C GLU A 207 -4.07 0.57 1.63
N SER A 208 -5.39 0.51 1.88
CA SER A 208 -6.27 1.67 1.92
C SER A 208 -5.87 2.70 2.98
N LEU A 209 -5.62 2.27 4.22
CA LEU A 209 -5.23 3.18 5.29
C LEU A 209 -3.89 3.84 5.00
N TYR A 210 -2.90 3.06 4.56
CA TYR A 210 -1.56 3.56 4.21
C TYR A 210 -1.63 4.64 3.13
N HIS A 211 -2.37 4.40 2.05
CA HIS A 211 -2.46 5.34 0.94
C HIS A 211 -3.37 6.54 1.22
N SER A 212 -4.34 6.42 2.13
CA SER A 212 -5.13 7.58 2.56
C SER A 212 -4.30 8.65 3.27
N ALA A 213 -3.14 8.28 3.85
CA ALA A 213 -2.21 9.19 4.51
C ALA A 213 -1.40 10.06 3.51
N GLU A 214 -1.45 9.76 2.22
CA GLU A 214 -0.70 10.48 1.17
C GLU A 214 -1.39 11.79 0.74
N HIS A 215 -2.62 12.00 1.20
CA HIS A 215 -3.45 13.15 0.83
C HIS A 215 -3.58 14.16 1.97
N ARG A 216 -3.51 15.45 1.62
CA ARG A 216 -3.74 16.55 2.58
C ARG A 216 -5.21 16.71 2.97
N ASP A 217 -6.12 16.26 2.12
CA ASP A 217 -7.55 16.19 2.45
C ASP A 217 -7.81 14.87 3.19
N HIS A 218 -8.11 15.00 4.48
CA HIS A 218 -8.28 13.87 5.39
C HIS A 218 -9.70 13.28 5.39
N ALA A 219 -10.53 13.58 4.39
CA ALA A 219 -11.89 13.03 4.31
C ALA A 219 -11.90 11.50 4.19
N CYS A 220 -11.08 10.92 3.30
CA CYS A 220 -10.92 9.47 3.19
C CYS A 220 -10.29 8.85 4.45
N LEU A 221 -9.25 9.49 4.99
CA LEU A 221 -8.59 9.04 6.21
C LEU A 221 -9.58 8.98 7.39
N ARG A 222 -10.31 10.07 7.67
CA ARG A 222 -11.35 10.09 8.73
C ARG A 222 -12.38 9.00 8.53
N LEU A 223 -12.88 8.85 7.31
CA LEU A 223 -13.87 7.84 7.00
C LEU A 223 -13.35 6.43 7.31
N LEU A 224 -12.13 6.07 6.90
CA LEU A 224 -11.54 4.78 7.20
C LEU A 224 -11.41 4.55 8.72
N LEU A 225 -10.94 5.55 9.46
CA LEU A 225 -10.79 5.48 10.92
C LEU A 225 -12.14 5.36 11.65
N ASP A 226 -13.18 6.03 11.15
CA ASP A 226 -14.55 5.93 11.67
C ASP A 226 -15.18 4.57 11.36
N ARG A 227 -14.73 3.89 10.31
CA ARG A 227 -15.18 2.54 9.92
C ARG A 227 -14.31 1.41 10.45
N GLY A 228 -13.37 1.71 11.35
CA GLY A 228 -12.62 0.69 12.07
C GLY A 228 -11.33 0.23 11.39
N ALA A 229 -10.71 1.08 10.57
CA ALA A 229 -9.34 0.87 10.13
C ALA A 229 -8.39 0.82 11.35
N ARG A 230 -7.53 -0.20 11.39
CA ARG A 230 -6.53 -0.39 12.44
C ARG A 230 -5.26 0.38 12.11
N VAL A 231 -4.86 1.29 13.00
CA VAL A 231 -3.61 2.05 12.87
C VAL A 231 -2.43 1.25 13.40
N GLU A 232 -2.57 0.64 14.58
CA GLU A 232 -1.51 -0.16 15.21
C GLU A 232 -1.12 -1.37 14.37
N GLY A 233 0.19 -1.61 14.25
CA GLY A 233 0.73 -2.70 13.43
C GLY A 233 0.74 -2.42 11.92
N THR A 234 0.44 -1.19 11.51
CA THR A 234 0.55 -0.73 10.12
C THR A 234 1.61 0.37 9.99
N ASN A 235 2.05 0.64 8.76
CA ASN A 235 3.00 1.72 8.49
C ASN A 235 2.30 3.10 8.30
N ALA A 236 1.02 3.25 8.64
CA ALA A 236 0.26 4.47 8.36
C ALA A 236 0.83 5.71 9.10
N VAL A 237 1.27 5.55 10.35
CA VAL A 237 1.90 6.64 11.12
C VAL A 237 3.21 7.06 10.47
N CYS A 238 4.12 6.12 10.17
CA CYS A 238 5.37 6.45 9.48
C CYS A 238 5.13 7.05 8.09
N ARG A 239 4.12 6.57 7.36
CA ARG A 239 3.74 7.16 6.06
C ARG A 239 3.27 8.61 6.21
N MET A 240 2.44 8.90 7.22
CA MET A 240 2.03 10.27 7.52
C MET A 240 3.24 11.17 7.86
N LEU A 241 4.25 10.63 8.54
CA LEU A 241 5.51 11.32 8.86
C LEU A 241 6.45 11.50 7.66
N ASP A 242 6.13 10.98 6.47
CA ASP A 242 6.77 11.38 5.21
C ASP A 242 6.26 12.75 4.72
N TYR A 243 5.19 13.26 5.33
CA TYR A 243 4.59 14.56 5.07
C TYR A 243 4.64 15.43 6.34
N ASP A 244 4.64 16.76 6.19
CA ASP A 244 4.51 17.68 7.32
C ASP A 244 3.02 17.97 7.57
N ASP A 245 2.31 16.97 8.09
CA ASP A 245 0.86 17.01 8.28
C ASP A 245 0.45 16.71 9.73
N PRO A 246 0.41 17.74 10.59
CA PRO A 246 0.01 17.56 11.99
C PRO A 246 -1.46 17.15 12.14
N VAL A 247 -2.34 17.52 11.20
CA VAL A 247 -3.77 17.19 11.29
C VAL A 247 -4.00 15.71 10.98
N GLY A 248 -3.37 15.20 9.92
CA GLY A 248 -3.41 13.79 9.57
C GLY A 248 -2.76 12.92 10.64
N LEU A 249 -1.65 13.39 11.22
CA LEU A 249 -1.00 12.70 12.33
C LEU A 249 -1.93 12.59 13.55
N ASP A 250 -2.58 13.68 13.95
CA ASP A 250 -3.51 13.67 15.08
C ASP A 250 -4.66 12.69 14.89
N LEU A 251 -5.19 12.56 13.67
CA LEU A 251 -6.23 11.60 13.35
C LEU A 251 -5.78 10.15 13.58
N LEU A 252 -4.56 9.82 13.14
CA LEU A 252 -3.98 8.49 13.33
C LEU A 252 -3.68 8.23 14.80
N LEU A 253 -3.02 9.17 15.48
CA LEU A 253 -2.64 9.03 16.89
C LEU A 253 -3.85 8.92 17.82
N ALA A 254 -4.98 9.54 17.48
CA ALA A 254 -6.23 9.37 18.22
C ALA A 254 -6.77 7.92 18.22
N LYS A 255 -6.28 7.06 17.33
CA LYS A 255 -6.61 5.62 17.29
C LYS A 255 -5.50 4.72 17.83
N VAL A 256 -4.34 5.27 18.20
CA VAL A 256 -3.22 4.52 18.79
C VAL A 256 -3.41 4.44 20.30
N ARG A 257 -3.21 3.25 20.88
CA ARG A 257 -3.27 3.03 22.33
C ARG A 257 -1.89 3.13 22.96
N ASN A 258 -0.85 2.68 22.27
CA ASN A 258 0.52 2.73 22.78
C ASN A 258 1.57 2.71 21.66
N LEU A 259 2.34 3.80 21.52
CA LEU A 259 3.48 3.86 20.58
C LEU A 259 4.80 3.28 21.12
N ARG A 260 4.91 3.01 22.43
CA ARG A 260 6.18 2.55 23.04
C ARG A 260 6.68 1.23 22.46
N GLU A 261 5.77 0.33 22.08
CA GLU A 261 6.10 -0.99 21.53
C GLU A 261 6.06 -1.01 20.00
N ASP A 262 5.93 0.16 19.35
CA ASP A 262 5.85 0.24 17.90
C ASP A 262 7.21 -0.10 17.26
N PRO A 263 7.30 -1.20 16.49
CA PRO A 263 8.57 -1.66 15.92
C PRO A 263 9.08 -0.75 14.79
N SER A 264 8.29 0.23 14.33
CA SER A 264 8.66 1.18 13.29
C SER A 264 9.46 2.38 13.79
N PHE A 265 9.59 2.56 15.12
CA PHE A 265 10.32 3.68 15.74
C PHE A 265 9.89 5.06 15.18
N PRO A 266 8.61 5.46 15.32
CA PRO A 266 8.05 6.63 14.64
C PRO A 266 8.73 7.94 15.04
N VAL A 267 9.24 8.06 16.28
CA VAL A 267 10.01 9.26 16.72
C VAL A 267 11.33 9.37 15.95
N HIS A 268 12.07 8.27 15.79
CA HIS A 268 13.30 8.27 14.97
C HIS A 268 13.00 8.57 13.50
N HIS A 269 11.89 8.04 12.98
CA HIS A 269 11.45 8.31 11.60
C HIS A 269 11.14 9.80 11.41
N ALA A 270 10.37 10.40 12.33
CA ALA A 270 10.07 11.83 12.32
C ALA A 270 11.35 12.70 12.35
N ILE A 271 12.31 12.37 13.22
CA ILE A 271 13.58 13.09 13.33
C ILE A 271 14.41 12.93 12.07
N GLY A 272 14.51 11.71 11.52
CA GLY A 272 15.24 11.43 10.28
C GLY A 272 14.67 12.16 9.05
N ASN A 273 13.35 12.35 9.02
CA ASN A 273 12.66 13.13 8.01
C ASN A 273 12.66 14.65 8.28
N GLY A 274 13.34 15.12 9.34
CA GLY A 274 13.45 16.55 9.65
C GLY A 274 12.14 17.18 10.12
N ARG A 275 11.24 16.41 10.74
CA ARG A 275 9.97 16.95 11.26
C ARG A 275 10.22 17.87 12.45
N SER A 276 9.32 18.84 12.61
CA SER A 276 9.39 19.87 13.64
C SER A 276 9.28 19.31 15.06
N GLY A 277 9.73 20.07 16.05
CA GLY A 277 9.54 19.70 17.46
C GLY A 277 8.07 19.55 17.85
N ALA A 278 7.14 20.18 17.13
CA ALA A 278 5.70 19.99 17.35
C ALA A 278 5.23 18.57 16.98
N ILE A 279 5.71 18.02 15.85
CA ILE A 279 5.40 16.63 15.45
C ILE A 279 6.00 15.64 16.45
N VAL A 280 7.24 15.88 16.87
CA VAL A 280 7.91 15.03 17.89
C VAL A 280 7.13 15.04 19.20
N ARG A 281 6.67 16.20 19.68
CA ARG A 281 5.83 16.30 20.87
C ARG A 281 4.54 15.49 20.76
N ARG A 282 3.84 15.55 19.62
CA ARG A 282 2.62 14.77 19.40
C ARG A 282 2.86 13.26 19.53
N LEU A 283 3.96 12.74 18.99
CA LEU A 283 4.33 11.33 19.12
C LEU A 283 4.62 10.96 20.59
N LEU A 284 5.32 11.82 21.33
CA LEU A 284 5.62 11.62 22.75
C LEU A 284 4.35 11.66 23.62
N GLU A 285 3.45 12.61 23.35
CA GLU A 285 2.13 12.71 24.00
C GLU A 285 1.25 11.47 23.71
N ALA A 286 1.42 10.85 22.54
CA ALA A 286 0.80 9.56 22.19
C ALA A 286 1.50 8.33 22.79
N GLY A 287 2.44 8.53 23.72
CA GLY A 287 3.08 7.48 24.51
C GLY A 287 4.32 6.85 23.87
N ALA A 288 4.93 7.49 22.87
CA ALA A 288 6.22 7.04 22.36
C ALA A 288 7.30 7.18 23.45
N ASP A 289 8.23 6.23 23.50
CA ASP A 289 9.29 6.23 24.50
C ASP A 289 10.43 7.18 24.11
N PRO A 290 10.69 8.28 24.86
CA PRO A 290 11.77 9.21 24.56
C PRO A 290 13.17 8.60 24.67
N GLU A 291 13.29 7.42 25.29
CA GLU A 291 14.55 6.70 25.49
C GLU A 291 14.70 5.46 24.58
N ALA A 292 13.78 5.24 23.64
CA ALA A 292 13.82 4.05 22.79
C ALA A 292 15.13 3.96 21.97
N VAL A 293 15.90 2.89 22.13
CA VAL A 293 17.12 2.70 21.34
C VAL A 293 16.81 1.92 20.07
N ARG A 294 17.07 2.53 18.90
CA ARG A 294 16.83 1.89 17.62
C ARG A 294 17.90 0.83 17.32
N PRO A 295 17.55 -0.42 17.00
CA PRO A 295 18.53 -1.50 16.82
C PRO A 295 19.52 -1.30 15.67
N THR A 296 19.14 -0.55 14.63
CA THR A 296 19.96 -0.41 13.41
C THR A 296 21.23 0.39 13.63
N ASP A 297 21.21 1.37 14.53
CA ASP A 297 22.30 2.30 14.78
C ASP A 297 22.59 2.54 16.27
N GLY A 298 21.78 1.97 17.17
CA GLY A 298 21.97 2.09 18.61
C GLY A 298 21.73 3.50 19.14
N LEU A 299 20.98 4.34 18.40
CA LEU A 299 20.70 5.72 18.80
C LEU A 299 19.35 5.81 19.53
N SER A 300 19.34 6.55 20.65
CA SER A 300 18.10 7.09 21.22
C SER A 300 17.59 8.25 20.36
N PRO A 301 16.30 8.66 20.48
CA PRO A 301 15.78 9.80 19.76
C PRO A 301 16.58 11.07 20.00
N LEU A 302 17.00 11.32 21.25
CA LEU A 302 17.74 12.53 21.61
C LEU A 302 19.12 12.57 20.95
N ARG A 303 19.84 11.46 20.96
CA ARG A 303 21.14 11.34 20.28
C ARG A 303 20.99 11.55 18.77
N LEU A 304 19.95 10.98 18.16
CA LEU A 304 19.66 11.19 16.73
C LEU A 304 19.34 12.67 16.43
N ALA A 305 18.48 13.30 17.22
CA ALA A 305 18.11 14.71 17.05
C ALA A 305 19.33 15.63 17.13
N VAL A 306 20.20 15.43 18.13
CA VAL A 306 21.44 16.20 18.30
C VAL A 306 22.36 16.00 17.09
N ARG A 307 22.59 14.75 16.66
CA ARG A 307 23.47 14.45 15.51
C ARG A 307 22.97 15.07 14.21
N LEU A 308 21.66 15.14 14.01
CA LEU A 308 21.05 15.80 12.84
C LEU A 308 20.91 17.32 13.00
N GLY A 309 21.35 17.90 14.12
CA GLY A 309 21.23 19.34 14.37
C GLY A 309 19.79 19.83 14.55
N ASN A 310 18.83 18.93 14.80
CA ASN A 310 17.42 19.27 14.99
C ASN A 310 17.18 19.69 16.45
N GLU A 311 17.49 20.95 16.75
CA GLU A 311 17.38 21.52 18.10
C GLU A 311 15.94 21.54 18.64
N GLU A 312 14.94 21.74 17.78
CA GLU A 312 13.54 21.70 18.18
C GLU A 312 13.12 20.31 18.66
N ALA A 313 13.52 19.26 17.93
CA ALA A 313 13.26 17.88 18.34
C ALA A 313 14.03 17.51 19.61
N ALA A 314 15.29 17.93 19.74
CA ALA A 314 16.07 17.71 20.94
C ALA A 314 15.39 18.36 22.17
N SER A 315 14.96 19.62 22.05
CA SER A 315 14.25 20.31 23.12
C SER A 315 12.92 19.64 23.47
N ALA A 316 12.14 19.19 22.47
CA ALA A 316 10.91 18.43 22.70
C ALA A 316 11.15 17.13 23.48
N LEU A 317 12.24 16.43 23.19
CA LEU A 317 12.61 15.18 23.88
C LEU A 317 13.06 15.43 25.31
N GLU A 318 13.90 16.44 25.55
CA GLU A 318 14.32 16.84 26.89
C GLU A 318 13.11 17.26 27.76
N GLN A 319 12.17 18.01 27.19
CA GLN A 319 10.92 18.38 27.86
C GLN A 319 10.05 17.16 28.20
N ALA A 320 10.14 16.09 27.40
CA ALA A 320 9.49 14.81 27.67
C ALA A 320 10.30 13.88 28.59
N GLY A 321 11.41 14.36 29.15
CA GLY A 321 12.21 13.63 30.14
C GLY A 321 13.33 12.78 29.58
N ALA A 322 13.72 12.97 28.32
CA ALA A 322 14.93 12.33 27.78
C ALA A 322 16.18 12.80 28.55
N ASP A 323 17.09 11.88 28.89
CA ASP A 323 18.30 12.17 29.67
C ASP A 323 19.38 12.83 28.78
N PRO A 324 19.67 14.13 28.97
CA PRO A 324 20.71 14.81 28.20
C PRO A 324 22.12 14.28 28.47
N SER A 325 22.32 13.54 29.56
CA SER A 325 23.61 12.91 29.88
C SER A 325 23.98 11.76 28.91
N ALA A 326 22.97 11.17 28.25
CA ALA A 326 23.17 10.14 27.23
C ALA A 326 23.79 10.68 25.93
N VAL A 327 23.76 12.00 25.72
CA VAL A 327 24.37 12.65 24.55
C VAL A 327 25.89 12.71 24.73
N THR A 328 26.62 12.02 23.83
CA THR A 328 28.07 11.93 23.89
C THR A 328 28.77 13.16 23.29
N ALA A 329 30.07 13.31 23.54
CA ALA A 329 30.88 14.34 22.88
C ALA A 329 30.88 14.17 21.35
N LEU A 330 30.90 12.92 20.86
CA LEU A 330 30.79 12.60 19.44
C LEU A 330 29.45 13.06 18.86
N ASP A 331 28.34 12.84 19.56
CA ASP A 331 27.02 13.27 19.09
C ASP A 331 26.94 14.79 18.98
N ARG A 332 27.43 15.54 20.00
CA ARG A 332 27.45 17.02 19.97
C ARG A 332 28.34 17.56 18.86
N TRP A 333 29.50 16.94 18.65
CA TRP A 333 30.43 17.33 17.59
C TRP A 333 29.80 17.14 16.22
N ILE A 334 29.23 15.96 15.94
CA ILE A 334 28.50 15.70 14.71
C ILE A 334 27.33 16.67 14.55
N GLY A 335 26.60 16.98 15.62
CA GLY A 335 25.52 17.96 15.60
C GLY A 335 25.97 19.37 15.18
N ALA A 336 27.12 19.83 15.67
CA ALA A 336 27.70 21.11 15.23
C ALA A 336 28.01 21.11 13.73
N ILE A 337 28.56 20.01 13.22
CA ILE A 337 28.82 19.81 11.79
C ILE A 337 27.51 19.86 11.00
N SER A 338 26.48 19.13 11.43
CA SER A 338 25.17 19.11 10.77
C SER A 338 24.49 20.49 10.73
N ARG A 339 24.71 21.35 11.73
CA ARG A 339 24.22 22.75 11.70
C ARG A 339 25.05 23.69 10.81
N GLY A 340 26.16 23.20 10.24
CA GLY A 340 27.11 24.02 9.47
C GLY A 340 28.01 24.89 10.34
N ASP A 341 28.07 24.65 11.65
CA ASP A 341 28.94 25.37 12.60
C ASP A 341 30.36 24.77 12.56
N VAL A 342 31.04 25.00 11.44
CA VAL A 342 32.38 24.49 11.17
C VAL A 342 33.40 25.02 12.18
N GLU A 343 33.25 26.27 12.63
CA GLU A 343 34.18 26.89 13.57
C GLU A 343 34.15 26.17 14.92
N SER A 344 32.97 25.98 15.51
CA SER A 344 32.82 25.23 16.76
C SER A 344 33.24 23.77 16.59
N ALA A 345 32.87 23.13 15.48
CA ALA A 345 33.26 21.75 15.22
C ALA A 345 34.79 21.59 15.12
N GLN A 346 35.50 22.55 14.52
CA GLN A 346 36.97 22.56 14.48
C GLN A 346 37.58 22.79 15.86
N ALA A 347 37.03 23.71 16.66
CA ALA A 347 37.49 23.94 18.03
C ALA A 347 37.36 22.67 18.88
N MET A 348 36.20 22.01 18.85
CA MET A 348 35.95 20.75 19.54
C MET A 348 36.93 19.64 19.12
N ALA A 349 37.21 19.51 17.82
CA ALA A 349 38.15 18.49 17.32
C ALA A 349 39.62 18.79 17.69
N ARG A 350 39.99 20.06 17.88
CA ARG A 350 41.31 20.44 18.40
C ARG A 350 41.46 20.11 19.88
N GLU A 351 40.39 20.30 20.66
CA GLU A 351 40.35 19.98 22.09
C GLU A 351 40.32 18.46 22.33
N ASP A 352 39.53 17.73 21.55
CA ASP A 352 39.46 16.27 21.59
C ASP A 352 39.69 15.64 20.19
N PRO A 353 40.96 15.38 19.82
CA PRO A 353 41.30 14.71 18.57
C PRO A 353 40.78 13.27 18.46
N SER A 354 40.26 12.67 19.55
CA SER A 354 39.69 11.33 19.50
C SER A 354 38.37 11.28 18.72
N LEU A 355 37.63 12.40 18.63
CA LEU A 355 36.35 12.50 17.92
C LEU A 355 36.48 12.08 16.45
N VAL A 356 37.55 12.51 15.78
CA VAL A 356 37.84 12.13 14.38
C VAL A 356 38.18 10.65 14.25
N ARG A 357 38.86 10.07 15.26
CA ARG A 357 39.25 8.65 15.24
C ARG A 357 38.09 7.70 15.52
N GLN A 358 36.99 8.20 16.07
CA GLN A 358 35.78 7.42 16.35
C GLN A 358 34.86 7.27 15.13
N LEU A 359 35.17 7.95 14.01
CA LEU A 359 34.35 7.91 12.80
C LEU A 359 34.38 6.53 12.14
N GLY A 360 33.19 5.95 11.97
CA GLY A 360 32.98 4.70 11.25
C GLY A 360 32.20 4.89 9.96
N ALA A 361 31.90 3.77 9.29
CA ALA A 361 31.13 3.77 8.05
C ALA A 361 29.77 4.49 8.17
N THR A 362 29.12 4.43 9.33
CA THR A 362 27.86 5.11 9.63
C THR A 362 28.02 6.62 9.58
N GLU A 363 29.04 7.18 10.25
CA GLU A 363 29.31 8.61 10.25
C GLU A 363 29.70 9.14 8.87
N TRP A 364 30.44 8.35 8.08
CA TRP A 364 30.83 8.74 6.72
C TRP A 364 29.63 8.84 5.77
N ARG A 365 28.57 8.06 5.99
CA ARG A 365 27.31 8.16 5.22
C ARG A 365 26.49 9.42 5.52
N MET A 366 26.81 10.18 6.57
CA MET A 366 25.99 11.34 6.94
C MET A 366 26.02 12.47 5.90
N LEU A 367 27.14 12.63 5.17
CA LEU A 367 27.23 13.62 4.08
C LEU A 367 26.28 13.29 2.90
N PRO A 368 26.34 12.09 2.26
CA PRO A 368 25.42 11.76 1.19
C PRO A 368 23.96 11.74 1.65
N ASP A 369 23.68 11.31 2.89
CA ASP A 369 22.34 11.35 3.45
C ASP A 369 21.83 12.81 3.63
N ALA A 370 22.70 13.75 4.05
CA ALA A 370 22.38 15.18 4.12
C ALA A 370 22.12 15.78 2.73
N ALA A 371 22.93 15.41 1.74
CA ALA A 371 22.73 15.83 0.36
C ALA A 371 21.40 15.30 -0.23
N PHE A 372 21.06 14.04 0.03
CA PHE A 372 19.78 13.45 -0.36
C PHE A 372 18.58 14.20 0.24
N ARG A 373 18.69 14.66 1.49
CA ARG A 373 17.67 15.49 2.14
C ARG A 373 17.65 16.95 1.69
N GLY A 374 18.62 17.40 0.90
CA GLY A 374 18.77 18.80 0.50
C GLY A 374 19.22 19.73 1.64
N ASP A 375 19.83 19.19 2.71
CA ASP A 375 20.32 19.97 3.85
C ASP A 375 21.66 20.63 3.51
N ALA A 376 21.57 21.83 2.94
CA ALA A 376 22.74 22.58 2.50
C ALA A 376 23.66 23.02 3.65
N ALA A 377 23.15 23.20 4.88
CA ALA A 377 23.95 23.57 6.03
C ALA A 377 24.83 22.39 6.47
N ALA A 378 24.22 21.20 6.61
CA ALA A 378 24.93 19.97 6.92
C ALA A 378 25.96 19.62 5.85
N VAL A 379 25.60 19.70 4.56
CA VAL A 379 26.55 19.42 3.46
C VAL A 379 27.78 20.33 3.53
N ARG A 380 27.59 21.64 3.75
CA ARG A 380 28.71 22.58 3.93
C ARG A 380 29.52 22.26 5.18
N GLY A 381 28.86 21.90 6.27
CA GLY A 381 29.51 21.49 7.52
C GLY A 381 30.42 20.29 7.32
N PHE A 382 29.90 19.20 6.78
CA PHE A 382 30.66 17.97 6.53
C PHE A 382 31.82 18.21 5.56
N ALA A 383 31.59 18.93 4.45
CA ALA A 383 32.65 19.29 3.51
C ALA A 383 33.74 20.17 4.19
N GLY A 384 33.34 21.13 5.02
CA GLY A 384 34.23 21.99 5.80
C GLY A 384 35.05 21.26 6.87
N MET A 385 34.58 20.09 7.31
CA MET A 385 35.30 19.18 8.21
C MET A 385 36.10 18.10 7.49
N GLY A 386 36.12 18.12 6.15
CA GLY A 386 36.92 17.20 5.34
C GLY A 386 36.29 15.81 5.13
N TRP A 387 34.96 15.68 5.21
CA TRP A 387 34.29 14.44 4.77
C TRP A 387 34.56 14.20 3.28
N PRO A 388 34.79 12.95 2.87
CA PRO A 388 35.07 12.62 1.47
C PRO A 388 33.85 12.91 0.60
N LEU A 389 34.06 13.64 -0.50
CA LEU A 389 33.00 14.03 -1.44
C LEU A 389 32.79 12.98 -2.55
N ASP A 390 33.71 12.04 -2.67
CA ASP A 390 33.84 11.03 -3.73
C ASP A 390 33.60 9.58 -3.26
N ALA A 391 33.21 9.41 -1.98
CA ALA A 391 33.04 8.11 -1.33
C ALA A 391 31.65 7.48 -1.50
#